data_AF-A0A7S1D5Y7-F1
#
_entry.id   AF-A0A7S1D5Y7-F1
#
_cell.length_a   1.000
_cell.length_b   1.000
_cell.length_c   1.000
_cell.angle_alpha   90.00
_cell.angle_beta   90.00
_cell.angle_gamma   90.00
#
_symmetry.space_group_name_H-M   'P 1'
#
loop_
_entity.id
_entity.type
_entity.pdbx_description
1 polymer ?
#
loop_
_entity_poly.entity_id
_entity_poly.type
_entity_poly.pdbx_seq_one_letter_code
_entity_poly.pdbx_strand_id
1 'polypeptide(L)'
;MMFGTGKKGGETTARVITAIYNQMCNSYGKAYLYPIVEALGARLAKSPPNTPPPLQFDENDAAHDMGVPAQFWVSLEYIHSAAKQFDRELWAENRAGSARVWETLIGTGSSASMSTAKVSRLKFFAELETRGEDAIVAALDTLTNHIRWILVTGGESVSAIGGARFFSNSGSGGPYAIPIGHSLEQPNSPAVKLLTFCLRAQFVNVHAALTQQSLSAFWTALSKRLYDVFVPRLLQHYSVTTVGAVILSRDVESLRSVAMLSGANNHTHWDNLRELVTLYMTPPIALKSMLVGPDGDPNSAKGLFRRVGRYSSLVFMSRRADYRVKTAQGPRKSPWVVELLDDLGVQDPADGAIKMGFFAAEQKT
;
A
#
# COMPACT_ATOMS: atom_id res chain seq x y z
N MET A 1 -14.79 40.70 41.97
CA MET A 1 -14.28 39.59 42.81
C MET A 1 -15.47 38.93 43.50
N MET A 2 -15.82 37.70 43.13
CA MET A 2 -16.91 36.91 43.73
C MET A 2 -16.47 35.45 43.97
N PHE A 3 -15.28 35.25 44.54
CA PHE A 3 -14.88 33.92 45.01
C PHE A 3 -14.33 34.05 46.43
N GLY A 4 -15.14 33.59 47.39
CA GLY A 4 -14.85 33.62 48.82
C GLY A 4 -13.65 32.75 49.17
N THR A 5 -12.71 33.37 49.86
CA THR A 5 -11.59 32.75 50.56
C THR A 5 -12.12 31.91 51.72
N GLY A 6 -12.06 30.59 51.59
CA GLY A 6 -12.33 29.66 52.68
C GLY A 6 -12.34 28.24 52.16
N LYS A 7 -11.74 27.31 52.91
CA LYS A 7 -11.49 25.89 52.58
C LYS A 7 -12.70 25.05 52.08
N LYS A 8 -13.88 25.63 51.88
CA LYS A 8 -15.07 25.03 51.24
C LYS A 8 -15.32 25.50 49.79
N GLY A 9 -14.57 26.47 49.28
CA GLY A 9 -14.73 27.02 47.92
C GLY A 9 -14.02 26.23 46.81
N GLY A 10 -13.02 25.41 47.16
CA GLY A 10 -12.21 24.66 46.18
C GLY A 10 -13.03 23.65 45.37
N GLU A 11 -14.00 22.99 46.00
CA GLU A 11 -14.81 21.97 45.33
C GLU A 11 -15.80 22.59 44.32
N THR A 12 -16.43 23.70 44.65
CA THR A 12 -17.32 24.43 43.73
C THR A 12 -16.54 24.97 42.53
N THR A 13 -15.37 25.56 42.78
CA THR A 13 -14.46 26.02 41.70
C THR A 13 -14.02 24.84 40.83
N ALA A 14 -13.64 23.71 41.41
CA ALA A 14 -13.24 22.52 40.67
C ALA A 14 -14.35 21.99 39.75
N ARG A 15 -15.60 21.97 40.23
CA ARG A 15 -16.77 21.55 39.44
C ARG A 15 -17.02 22.49 38.26
N VAL A 16 -16.97 23.81 38.48
CA VAL A 16 -17.18 24.81 37.42
C VAL A 16 -16.08 24.72 36.35
N ILE A 17 -14.81 24.68 36.75
CA ILE A 17 -13.68 24.56 35.82
C ILE A 17 -13.75 23.26 35.02
N THR A 18 -14.10 22.15 35.67
CA THR A 18 -14.27 20.86 34.99
C THR A 18 -15.42 20.89 33.98
N ALA A 19 -16.56 21.51 34.34
CA ALA A 19 -17.69 21.66 33.43
C ALA A 19 -17.33 22.49 32.18
N ILE A 20 -16.64 23.62 32.37
CA ILE A 20 -16.15 24.46 31.28
C ILE A 20 -15.17 23.67 30.40
N TYR A 21 -14.18 23.00 30.99
CA TYR A 21 -13.21 22.24 30.22
C TYR A 21 -13.84 21.11 29.42
N ASN A 22 -14.78 20.37 30.01
CA ASN A 22 -15.53 19.33 29.31
C ASN A 22 -16.32 19.92 28.12
N GLN A 23 -16.98 21.06 28.33
CA GLN A 23 -17.67 21.77 27.25
C GLN A 23 -16.70 22.23 26.16
N MET A 24 -15.50 22.70 26.51
CA MET A 24 -14.47 23.08 25.53
C MET A 24 -14.00 21.88 24.72
N CYS A 25 -13.68 20.75 25.35
CA CYS A 25 -13.32 19.51 24.64
C CYS A 25 -14.44 19.05 23.69
N ASN A 26 -15.68 19.05 24.17
CA ASN A 26 -16.83 18.61 23.39
C ASN A 26 -17.12 19.56 22.20
N SER A 27 -17.11 20.87 22.44
CA SER A 27 -17.36 21.87 21.38
C SER A 27 -16.21 21.92 20.37
N TYR A 28 -14.96 21.94 20.83
CA TYR A 28 -13.81 22.01 19.94
C TYR A 28 -13.66 20.73 19.11
N GLY A 29 -13.94 19.56 19.69
CA GLY A 29 -14.03 18.30 18.96
C GLY A 29 -15.20 18.30 17.99
N LYS A 30 -16.43 18.26 18.50
CA LYS A 30 -17.62 17.99 17.68
C LYS A 30 -18.04 19.11 16.75
N ALA A 31 -17.79 20.37 17.10
CA ALA A 31 -18.22 21.50 16.27
C ALA A 31 -17.12 21.98 15.32
N TYR A 32 -15.84 21.68 15.60
CA TYR A 32 -14.72 22.19 14.80
C TYR A 32 -13.86 21.07 14.23
N LEU A 33 -13.07 20.37 15.04
CA LEU A 33 -12.04 19.47 14.50
C LEU A 33 -12.61 18.22 13.84
N TYR A 34 -13.58 17.54 14.45
CA TYR A 34 -14.09 16.27 13.92
C TYR A 34 -14.75 16.44 12.55
N PRO A 35 -15.67 17.41 12.33
CA PRO A 35 -16.28 17.61 11.03
C PRO A 35 -15.27 17.99 9.94
N ILE A 36 -14.20 18.71 10.29
CA ILE A 36 -13.14 19.08 9.33
C ILE A 36 -12.39 17.83 8.87
N VAL A 37 -11.98 16.95 9.80
CA VAL A 37 -11.28 15.69 9.46
C VAL A 37 -12.17 14.80 8.59
N GLU A 38 -13.44 14.63 8.98
CA GLU A 38 -14.41 13.85 8.23
C GLU A 38 -14.61 14.40 6.81
N ALA A 39 -14.72 15.73 6.68
CA ALA A 39 -14.85 16.39 5.39
C ALA A 39 -13.59 16.23 4.51
N LEU A 40 -12.39 16.25 5.10
CA LEU A 40 -11.14 16.03 4.36
C LEU A 40 -11.14 14.64 3.71
N GLY A 41 -11.47 13.60 4.47
CA GLY A 41 -11.56 12.23 3.93
C GLY A 41 -12.66 12.08 2.88
N ALA A 42 -13.82 12.69 3.10
CA ALA A 42 -14.97 12.60 2.19
C ALA A 42 -14.74 13.28 0.83
N ARG A 43 -13.84 14.26 0.76
CA ARG A 43 -13.53 15.01 -0.48
C ARG A 43 -12.53 14.33 -1.40
N LEU A 44 -11.90 13.23 -0.96
CA LEU A 44 -10.98 12.47 -1.79
C LEU A 44 -11.69 11.84 -2.99
N ALA A 45 -11.04 11.88 -4.15
CA ALA A 45 -11.59 11.39 -5.40
C ALA A 45 -11.63 9.85 -5.38
N LYS A 46 -12.78 9.27 -5.02
CA LYS A 46 -12.93 7.80 -4.90
C LYS A 46 -12.69 7.05 -6.21
N SER A 47 -12.95 7.71 -7.34
CA SER A 47 -12.79 7.14 -8.67
C SER A 47 -11.73 7.92 -9.46
N PRO A 48 -10.83 7.22 -10.17
CA PRO A 48 -9.87 7.87 -11.04
C PRO A 48 -10.57 8.52 -12.25
N PRO A 49 -9.90 9.45 -12.95
CA PRO A 49 -10.42 10.05 -14.17
C PRO A 49 -10.76 9.00 -15.26
N ASN A 50 -11.73 9.32 -16.12
CA ASN A 50 -12.14 8.43 -17.21
C ASN A 50 -11.03 8.23 -18.27
N THR A 51 -10.14 9.22 -18.43
CA THR A 51 -9.08 9.19 -19.44
C THR A 51 -7.75 8.86 -18.78
N PRO A 52 -7.07 7.76 -19.15
CA PRO A 52 -5.79 7.37 -18.56
C PRO A 52 -4.72 8.44 -18.71
N PRO A 53 -3.73 8.45 -17.80
CA PRO A 53 -2.62 9.37 -17.93
C PRO A 53 -1.75 8.97 -19.13
N PRO A 54 -1.11 9.95 -19.79
CA PRO A 54 -0.13 9.65 -20.82
C PRO A 54 1.04 8.88 -20.19
N LEU A 55 1.37 7.73 -20.77
CA LEU A 55 2.48 6.89 -20.28
C LEU A 55 3.86 7.46 -20.61
N GLN A 56 3.92 8.31 -21.64
CA GLN A 56 5.09 9.11 -21.93
C GLN A 56 4.93 10.44 -21.19
N PHE A 57 5.90 10.74 -20.34
CA PHE A 57 5.91 11.96 -19.53
C PHE A 57 7.34 12.46 -19.38
N ASP A 58 7.48 13.77 -19.21
CA ASP A 58 8.74 14.38 -18.79
C ASP A 58 8.83 14.31 -17.25
N GLU A 59 9.97 13.86 -16.73
CA GLU A 59 10.23 13.83 -15.29
C GLU A 59 10.40 15.25 -14.70
N ASN A 60 10.58 16.26 -15.56
CA ASN A 60 10.56 17.68 -15.18
C ASN A 60 9.15 18.24 -14.97
N ASP A 61 8.12 17.56 -15.47
CA ASP A 61 6.72 17.98 -15.29
C ASP A 61 6.19 17.59 -13.90
N ALA A 62 5.06 18.21 -13.52
CA ALA A 62 4.36 17.81 -12.31
C ALA A 62 3.86 16.36 -12.41
N ALA A 63 4.01 15.61 -11.32
CA ALA A 63 3.49 14.25 -11.23
C ALA A 63 1.98 14.21 -11.44
N HIS A 64 1.51 13.13 -12.08
CA HIS A 64 0.09 12.92 -12.30
C HIS A 64 -0.68 12.84 -10.97
N ASP A 65 -1.89 13.39 -10.95
CA ASP A 65 -2.73 13.38 -9.76
C ASP A 65 -3.19 11.95 -9.43
N MET A 66 -2.93 11.51 -8.21
CA MET A 66 -3.30 10.19 -7.68
C MET A 66 -4.60 10.25 -6.85
N GLY A 67 -5.35 11.36 -6.96
CA GLY A 67 -6.62 11.59 -6.26
C GLY A 67 -6.45 12.03 -4.80
N VAL A 68 -5.20 12.15 -4.32
CA VAL A 68 -4.85 12.65 -3.00
C VAL A 68 -3.97 13.89 -3.17
N PRO A 69 -4.54 15.11 -3.08
CA PRO A 69 -3.80 16.34 -3.29
C PRO A 69 -2.86 16.62 -2.11
N ALA A 70 -1.78 17.37 -2.34
CA ALA A 70 -0.84 17.75 -1.27
C ALA A 70 -1.55 18.51 -0.12
N GLN A 71 -2.57 19.29 -0.45
CA GLN A 71 -3.38 20.04 0.52
C GLN A 71 -4.10 19.14 1.53
N PHE A 72 -4.43 17.89 1.17
CA PHE A 72 -5.01 16.93 2.11
C PHE A 72 -4.02 16.64 3.26
N TRP A 73 -2.77 16.33 2.92
CA TRP A 73 -1.71 16.04 3.89
C TRP A 73 -1.37 17.25 4.76
N VAL A 74 -1.25 18.43 4.14
CA VAL A 74 -1.02 19.69 4.86
C VAL A 74 -2.17 19.98 5.83
N SER A 75 -3.42 19.77 5.42
CA SER A 75 -4.57 20.01 6.29
C SER A 75 -4.61 19.05 7.48
N LEU A 76 -4.21 17.79 7.29
CA LEU A 76 -4.09 16.81 8.37
C LEU A 76 -3.04 17.24 9.41
N GLU A 77 -1.89 17.75 8.95
CA GLU A 77 -0.84 18.29 9.82
C GLU A 77 -1.35 19.51 10.62
N TYR A 78 -2.06 20.44 9.98
CA TYR A 78 -2.64 21.59 10.67
C TYR A 78 -3.67 21.20 11.73
N ILE A 79 -4.48 20.17 11.49
CA ILE A 79 -5.43 19.67 12.49
C ILE A 79 -4.69 19.08 13.69
N HIS A 80 -3.64 18.29 13.44
CA HIS A 80 -2.79 17.75 14.50
C HIS A 80 -2.14 18.87 15.32
N SER A 81 -1.57 19.87 14.64
CA SER A 81 -0.94 21.05 15.26
C SER A 81 -1.95 21.87 16.08
N ALA A 82 -3.17 22.07 15.58
CA ALA A 82 -4.24 22.75 16.31
C ALA A 82 -4.67 21.99 17.57
N ALA A 83 -4.83 20.67 17.49
CA ALA A 83 -5.16 19.83 18.63
C ALA A 83 -4.05 19.83 19.69
N LYS A 84 -2.78 19.82 19.27
CA LYS A 84 -1.62 19.94 20.17
C LYS A 84 -1.56 21.32 20.84
N GLN A 85 -1.89 22.39 20.12
CA GLN A 85 -1.94 23.73 20.70
C GLN A 85 -3.07 23.86 21.72
N PHE A 86 -4.25 23.30 21.44
CA PHE A 86 -5.36 23.21 22.39
C PHE A 86 -4.92 22.50 23.68
N ASP A 87 -4.23 21.37 23.58
CA ASP A 87 -3.67 20.66 24.73
C ASP A 87 -2.67 21.51 25.50
N ARG A 88 -1.75 22.15 24.79
CA ARG A 88 -0.69 22.95 25.39
C ARG A 88 -1.22 24.14 26.15
N GLU A 89 -2.24 24.81 25.62
CA GLU A 89 -2.79 26.01 26.24
C GLU A 89 -3.69 25.72 27.44
N LEU A 90 -4.38 24.57 27.45
CA LEU A 90 -5.34 24.26 28.50
C LEU A 90 -4.82 23.26 29.54
N TRP A 91 -3.92 22.36 29.14
CA TRP A 91 -3.53 21.18 29.91
C TRP A 91 -2.04 21.12 30.28
N ALA A 92 -1.11 21.52 29.40
CA ALA A 92 0.32 21.26 29.61
C ALA A 92 0.86 21.77 30.96
N GLU A 93 1.48 20.85 31.69
CA GLU A 93 2.00 21.02 33.05
C GLU A 93 3.28 21.89 33.07
N ASN A 94 3.53 22.57 34.20
CA ASN A 94 4.75 23.32 34.50
C ASN A 94 4.98 24.60 33.66
N ARG A 95 4.08 25.58 33.78
CA ARG A 95 4.48 26.98 33.53
C ARG A 95 4.16 27.83 34.75
N ALA A 96 5.20 28.38 35.38
CA ALA A 96 5.02 29.30 36.49
C ALA A 96 4.10 30.47 36.09
N GLY A 97 3.00 30.64 36.83
CA GLY A 97 2.04 31.73 36.62
C GLY A 97 0.96 31.47 35.56
N SER A 98 0.79 30.24 35.08
CA SER A 98 -0.29 29.92 34.14
C SER A 98 -1.64 29.72 34.88
N ALA A 99 -2.76 30.13 34.25
CA ALA A 99 -4.12 29.90 34.74
C ALA A 99 -4.77 28.71 34.03
N ARG A 100 -4.02 27.62 33.85
CA ARG A 100 -4.45 26.43 33.10
C ARG A 100 -5.43 25.57 33.89
N VAL A 101 -6.18 24.73 33.18
CA VAL A 101 -7.16 23.81 33.78
C VAL A 101 -6.45 22.86 34.74
N TRP A 102 -5.29 22.32 34.34
CA TRP A 102 -4.49 21.42 35.18
C TRP A 102 -4.08 22.06 36.51
N GLU A 103 -3.40 23.20 36.46
CA GLU A 103 -2.87 23.90 37.64
C GLU A 103 -4.01 24.38 38.56
N THR A 104 -5.11 24.85 37.97
CA THR A 104 -6.31 25.24 38.71
C THR A 104 -6.93 24.04 39.43
N LEU A 105 -7.09 22.90 38.76
CA LEU A 105 -7.66 21.70 39.37
C LEU A 105 -6.74 21.11 40.44
N ILE A 106 -5.42 21.12 40.26
CA ILE A 106 -4.47 20.74 41.32
C ILE A 106 -4.65 21.66 42.53
N GLY A 107 -4.69 22.98 42.32
CA GLY A 107 -4.83 23.97 43.38
C GLY A 107 -6.13 23.81 44.20
N THR A 108 -7.17 23.20 43.63
CA THR A 108 -8.42 22.91 44.35
C THR A 108 -8.37 21.66 45.23
N GLY A 109 -7.43 20.73 44.99
CA GLY A 109 -7.33 19.44 45.69
C GLY A 109 -8.42 18.42 45.33
N SER A 110 -9.29 18.68 44.34
CA SER A 110 -10.39 17.78 43.97
C SER A 110 -9.94 16.66 43.03
N SER A 111 -9.71 15.45 43.57
CA SER A 111 -9.32 14.27 42.80
C SER A 111 -10.37 13.83 41.78
N ALA A 112 -11.66 13.92 42.14
CA ALA A 112 -12.77 13.55 41.26
C ALA A 112 -12.88 14.46 40.02
N SER A 113 -12.74 15.78 40.23
CA SER A 113 -12.76 16.78 39.15
C SER A 113 -11.56 16.59 38.21
N MET A 114 -10.37 16.35 38.78
CA MET A 114 -9.17 16.04 38.01
C MET A 114 -9.32 14.77 37.16
N SER A 115 -9.88 13.71 37.74
CA SER A 115 -10.15 12.45 37.02
C SER A 115 -11.12 12.67 35.85
N THR A 116 -12.21 13.40 36.09
CA THR A 116 -13.21 13.70 35.05
C THR A 116 -12.62 14.52 33.90
N ALA A 117 -11.78 15.51 34.22
CA ALA A 117 -11.10 16.32 33.22
C ALA A 117 -10.11 15.48 32.38
N LYS A 118 -9.34 14.58 33.01
CA LYS A 118 -8.46 13.62 32.31
C LYS A 118 -9.25 12.74 31.34
N VAL A 119 -10.39 12.19 31.78
CA VAL A 119 -11.26 11.36 30.91
C VAL A 119 -11.77 12.17 29.71
N SER A 120 -12.19 13.41 29.92
CA SER A 120 -12.67 14.29 28.85
C SER A 120 -11.58 14.56 27.80
N ARG A 121 -10.36 14.85 28.26
CA ARG A 121 -9.17 15.01 27.41
C ARG A 121 -8.88 13.75 26.59
N LEU A 122 -8.80 12.60 27.25
CA LEU A 122 -8.51 11.32 26.61
C LEU A 122 -9.55 10.97 25.55
N LYS A 123 -10.83 11.14 25.87
CA LYS A 123 -11.92 10.93 24.92
C LYS A 123 -11.82 11.84 23.70
N PHE A 124 -11.49 13.12 23.92
CA PHE A 124 -11.34 14.09 22.82
C PHE A 124 -10.25 13.67 21.83
N PHE A 125 -9.06 13.29 22.33
CA PHE A 125 -7.95 12.88 21.47
C PHE A 125 -8.18 11.52 20.83
N ALA A 126 -8.75 10.55 21.54
CA ALA A 126 -9.07 9.25 20.98
C ALA A 126 -10.05 9.36 19.80
N GLU A 127 -11.09 10.19 19.93
CA GLU A 127 -12.05 10.40 18.84
C GLU A 127 -11.45 11.16 17.65
N LEU A 128 -10.53 12.11 17.90
CA LEU A 128 -9.77 12.78 16.84
C LEU A 128 -8.86 11.81 16.10
N GLU A 129 -8.16 10.94 16.83
CA GLU A 129 -7.24 9.94 16.29
C GLU A 129 -7.98 8.94 15.39
N THR A 130 -9.08 8.35 15.86
CA THR A 130 -9.91 7.44 15.07
C THR A 130 -10.35 8.07 13.74
N ARG A 131 -10.78 9.33 13.76
CA ARG A 131 -11.21 10.03 12.54
C ARG A 131 -10.05 10.36 11.61
N GLY A 132 -8.90 10.71 12.18
CA GLY A 132 -7.67 10.91 11.43
C GLY A 132 -7.24 9.63 10.72
N GLU A 133 -7.32 8.49 11.41
CA GLU A 133 -7.07 7.17 10.83
C GLU A 133 -8.04 6.85 9.70
N ASP A 134 -9.35 7.09 9.88
CA ASP A 134 -10.36 6.89 8.83
C ASP A 134 -10.05 7.72 7.57
N ALA A 135 -9.63 8.98 7.74
CA ALA A 135 -9.23 9.85 6.63
C ALA A 135 -7.96 9.33 5.93
N ILE A 136 -6.97 8.84 6.68
CA ILE A 136 -5.76 8.22 6.13
C ILE A 136 -6.09 6.93 5.36
N VAL A 137 -7.01 6.10 5.87
CA VAL A 137 -7.49 4.89 5.17
C VAL A 137 -8.20 5.27 3.87
N ALA A 138 -9.02 6.33 3.87
CA ALA A 138 -9.65 6.83 2.65
C ALA A 138 -8.62 7.29 1.60
N ALA A 139 -7.51 7.92 2.04
CA ALA A 139 -6.38 8.25 1.16
C ALA A 139 -5.71 6.99 0.60
N LEU A 140 -5.50 5.98 1.44
CA LEU A 140 -4.95 4.69 1.02
C LEU A 140 -5.83 3.99 -0.02
N ASP A 141 -7.15 3.98 0.18
CA ASP A 141 -8.13 3.45 -0.78
C ASP A 141 -8.09 4.21 -2.10
N THR A 142 -8.02 5.54 -2.04
CA THR A 142 -7.93 6.42 -3.21
C THR A 142 -6.67 6.15 -4.04
N LEU A 143 -5.50 6.10 -3.39
CA LEU A 143 -4.23 5.75 -4.04
C LEU A 143 -4.29 4.35 -4.66
N THR A 144 -4.90 3.39 -3.97
CA THR A 144 -5.04 2.01 -4.46
C THR A 144 -5.86 1.95 -5.75
N ASN A 145 -6.95 2.72 -5.83
CA ASN A 145 -7.78 2.80 -7.03
C ASN A 145 -7.02 3.45 -8.21
N HIS A 146 -6.23 4.48 -7.95
CA HIS A 146 -5.40 5.12 -8.98
C HIS A 146 -4.25 4.23 -9.43
N ILE A 147 -3.61 3.50 -8.51
CA ILE A 147 -2.61 2.45 -8.83
C ILE A 147 -3.22 1.41 -9.77
N ARG A 148 -4.40 0.89 -9.43
CA ARG A 148 -5.13 -0.05 -10.30
C ARG A 148 -5.29 0.56 -11.66
N TRP A 149 -5.84 1.76 -11.75
CA TRP A 149 -6.13 2.43 -13.00
C TRP A 149 -4.90 2.68 -13.88
N ILE A 150 -3.77 3.12 -13.32
CA ILE A 150 -2.51 3.27 -14.05
C ILE A 150 -2.04 1.92 -14.59
N LEU A 151 -2.12 0.85 -13.78
CA LEU A 151 -1.69 -0.48 -14.18
C LEU A 151 -2.68 -1.19 -15.13
N VAL A 152 -4.00 -0.92 -15.06
CA VAL A 152 -5.00 -1.42 -16.03
C VAL A 152 -4.69 -0.77 -17.37
N THR A 153 -4.80 0.54 -17.38
CA THR A 153 -4.95 1.28 -18.62
C THR A 153 -3.58 1.50 -19.27
N GLY A 154 -2.53 1.57 -18.46
CA GLY A 154 -1.15 1.59 -18.92
C GLY A 154 -0.66 0.26 -19.50
N GLY A 155 -1.06 -0.88 -18.92
CA GLY A 155 -0.73 -2.20 -19.46
C GLY A 155 -1.44 -2.50 -20.79
N GLU A 156 -2.67 -2.02 -20.93
CA GLU A 156 -3.49 -2.20 -22.13
C GLU A 156 -3.13 -1.22 -23.27
N SER A 157 -2.57 -0.05 -23.00
CA SER A 157 -2.18 0.92 -24.05
C SER A 157 -0.87 0.55 -24.77
N VAL A 158 0.06 -0.14 -24.11
CA VAL A 158 1.27 -0.72 -24.76
C VAL A 158 0.88 -1.83 -25.75
N SER A 159 -0.29 -2.44 -25.56
CA SER A 159 -0.83 -3.51 -26.41
C SER A 159 -1.25 -3.05 -27.81
N ALA A 160 -1.39 -1.75 -28.04
CA ALA A 160 -1.78 -1.20 -29.34
C ALA A 160 -0.58 -0.96 -30.28
N ILE A 161 0.65 -0.91 -29.75
CA ILE A 161 1.86 -0.49 -30.50
C ILE A 161 2.69 -1.70 -30.99
N GLY A 162 2.60 -2.85 -30.33
CA GLY A 162 3.33 -4.08 -30.72
C GLY A 162 2.40 -5.17 -31.24
N GLY A 163 2.34 -5.36 -32.56
CA GLY A 163 1.42 -6.25 -33.28
C GLY A 163 1.51 -7.76 -33.04
N ALA A 164 1.93 -8.24 -31.88
CA ALA A 164 2.00 -9.67 -31.56
C ALA A 164 0.87 -10.11 -30.62
N ARG A 165 -0.23 -10.60 -31.20
CA ARG A 165 -1.32 -11.24 -30.47
C ARG A 165 -0.89 -12.63 -29.97
N PHE A 166 -0.31 -12.69 -28.77
CA PHE A 166 -0.06 -13.95 -28.09
C PHE A 166 -1.21 -14.33 -27.14
N PHE A 167 -1.84 -15.47 -27.43
CA PHE A 167 -2.70 -16.31 -26.57
C PHE A 167 -3.54 -15.67 -25.45
N SER A 168 -4.34 -14.66 -25.78
CA SER A 168 -5.61 -14.50 -25.08
C SER A 168 -6.71 -14.27 -26.12
N ASN A 169 -7.87 -14.89 -25.92
CA ASN A 169 -9.05 -14.72 -26.78
C ASN A 169 -9.69 -13.32 -26.61
N SER A 170 -8.97 -12.36 -26.01
CA SER A 170 -9.39 -10.99 -25.78
C SER A 170 -8.18 -10.15 -25.32
N GLY A 171 -7.23 -9.88 -26.24
CA GLY A 171 -6.14 -8.92 -26.01
C GLY A 171 -4.71 -9.49 -26.08
N SER A 172 -3.80 -8.61 -26.48
CA SER A 172 -2.34 -8.70 -26.36
C SER A 172 -1.86 -9.40 -25.08
N GLY A 173 -0.74 -10.14 -25.16
CA GLY A 173 -0.15 -10.88 -24.02
C GLY A 173 0.41 -9.99 -22.88
N GLY A 174 0.06 -8.72 -22.83
CA GLY A 174 0.49 -7.77 -21.80
C GLY A 174 1.87 -7.15 -22.08
N PRO A 175 2.36 -6.26 -21.18
CA PRO A 175 3.58 -5.48 -21.39
C PRO A 175 4.86 -6.33 -21.43
N TYR A 176 4.78 -7.61 -21.03
CA TYR A 176 5.92 -8.53 -20.95
C TYR A 176 5.93 -9.59 -22.07
N ALA A 177 4.99 -9.53 -23.01
CA ALA A 177 4.93 -10.42 -24.17
C ALA A 177 5.79 -9.90 -25.34
N ILE A 178 7.06 -9.61 -25.07
CA ILE A 178 8.00 -9.00 -26.04
C ILE A 178 8.59 -10.06 -26.99
N PRO A 179 8.43 -9.91 -28.31
CA PRO A 179 9.00 -10.86 -29.26
C PRO A 179 10.52 -10.92 -29.21
N ILE A 180 11.06 -12.10 -29.52
CA ILE A 180 12.51 -12.34 -29.59
C ILE A 180 13.09 -11.44 -30.71
N GLY A 181 14.18 -10.72 -30.40
CA GLY A 181 14.87 -9.84 -31.34
C GLY A 181 14.51 -8.35 -31.27
N HIS A 182 13.57 -7.95 -30.40
CA HIS A 182 13.34 -6.52 -30.11
C HIS A 182 14.46 -5.93 -29.25
N SER A 183 14.89 -4.70 -29.60
CA SER A 183 15.80 -3.90 -28.78
C SER A 183 15.13 -3.49 -27.47
N LEU A 184 15.85 -3.66 -26.36
CA LEU A 184 15.45 -3.16 -25.05
C LEU A 184 15.89 -1.71 -24.91
N GLU A 185 15.12 -0.77 -25.44
CA GLU A 185 15.43 0.67 -25.32
C GLU A 185 15.07 1.26 -23.95
N GLN A 186 14.13 0.65 -23.22
CA GLN A 186 13.66 1.16 -21.93
C GLN A 186 13.87 0.15 -20.80
N PRO A 187 14.35 0.59 -19.61
CA PRO A 187 14.65 -0.29 -18.49
C PRO A 187 13.41 -0.79 -17.74
N ASN A 188 12.28 -0.09 -17.85
CA ASN A 188 11.03 -0.37 -17.14
C ASN A 188 9.84 -0.29 -18.09
N SER A 189 8.72 -0.92 -17.73
CA SER A 189 7.47 -0.67 -18.45
C SER A 189 7.00 0.77 -18.22
N PRO A 190 6.41 1.44 -19.23
CA PRO A 190 5.98 2.83 -19.09
C PRO A 190 4.99 3.06 -17.94
N ALA A 191 4.09 2.10 -17.69
CA ALA A 191 3.13 2.17 -16.59
C ALA A 191 3.81 2.13 -15.21
N VAL A 192 4.81 1.26 -15.03
CA VAL A 192 5.57 1.19 -13.76
C VAL A 192 6.46 2.41 -13.60
N LYS A 193 7.07 2.91 -14.69
CA LYS A 193 7.84 4.15 -14.66
C LYS A 193 6.98 5.33 -14.18
N LEU A 194 5.80 5.53 -14.77
CA LEU A 194 4.87 6.58 -14.36
C LEU A 194 4.43 6.39 -12.90
N LEU A 195 4.07 5.16 -12.53
CA LEU A 195 3.60 4.87 -11.18
C LEU A 195 4.66 5.18 -10.13
N THR A 196 5.90 4.74 -10.34
CA THR A 196 7.00 4.99 -9.42
C THR A 196 7.32 6.47 -9.28
N PHE A 197 7.22 7.24 -10.37
CA PHE A 197 7.34 8.70 -10.32
C PHE A 197 6.24 9.34 -9.46
N CYS A 198 4.98 8.96 -9.68
CA CYS A 198 3.84 9.48 -8.92
C CYS A 198 3.92 9.13 -7.43
N LEU A 199 4.30 7.89 -7.11
CA LEU A 199 4.45 7.44 -5.71
C LEU A 199 5.60 8.14 -4.98
N ARG A 200 6.71 8.46 -5.67
CA ARG A 200 7.80 9.26 -5.08
C ARG A 200 7.34 10.69 -4.77
N ALA A 201 6.58 11.31 -5.67
CA ALA A 201 6.00 12.63 -5.41
C ALA A 201 5.01 12.59 -4.22
N GLN A 202 4.16 11.57 -4.14
CA GLN A 202 3.25 11.37 -3.02
C GLN A 202 3.99 11.13 -1.69
N PHE A 203 5.11 10.38 -1.72
CA PHE A 203 5.92 10.11 -0.53
C PHE A 203 6.36 11.40 0.17
N VAL A 204 6.79 12.42 -0.58
CA VAL A 204 7.23 13.71 -0.02
C VAL A 204 6.11 14.35 0.81
N ASN A 205 4.88 14.34 0.30
CA ASN A 205 3.73 14.92 0.99
C ASN A 205 3.34 14.12 2.24
N VAL A 206 3.34 12.78 2.14
CA VAL A 206 3.00 11.90 3.27
C VAL A 206 4.06 11.98 4.37
N HIS A 207 5.33 11.97 3.99
CA HIS A 207 6.47 12.09 4.92
C HIS A 207 6.43 13.42 5.69
N ALA A 208 6.00 14.51 5.04
CA ALA A 208 5.87 15.81 5.70
C ALA A 208 4.73 15.86 6.73
N ALA A 209 3.66 15.07 6.54
CA ALA A 209 2.45 15.15 7.37
C ALA A 209 2.37 14.10 8.48
N LEU A 210 3.00 12.93 8.30
CA LEU A 210 2.89 11.80 9.23
C LEU A 210 4.13 11.65 10.11
N THR A 211 3.92 11.14 11.34
CA THR A 211 5.04 10.67 12.18
C THR A 211 5.73 9.48 11.54
N GLN A 212 7.00 9.22 11.88
CA GLN A 212 7.75 8.10 11.30
C GLN A 212 7.06 6.73 11.48
N GLN A 213 6.41 6.52 12.63
CA GLN A 213 5.64 5.30 12.90
C GLN A 213 4.42 5.18 11.96
N SER A 214 3.63 6.25 11.84
CA SER A 214 2.43 6.28 10.99
C SER A 214 2.78 6.21 9.51
N LEU A 215 3.85 6.89 9.10
CA LEU A 215 4.42 6.82 7.75
C LEU A 215 4.82 5.38 7.42
N SER A 216 5.57 4.72 8.30
CA SER A 216 6.01 3.34 8.11
C SER A 216 4.81 2.37 7.95
N ALA A 217 3.79 2.51 8.81
CA ALA A 217 2.57 1.70 8.74
C ALA A 217 1.77 1.96 7.44
N PHE A 218 1.53 3.23 7.12
CA PHE A 218 0.82 3.64 5.91
C PHE A 218 1.53 3.14 4.64
N TRP A 219 2.83 3.35 4.54
CA TRP A 219 3.62 2.97 3.36
C TRP A 219 3.75 1.44 3.23
N THR A 220 3.80 0.72 4.36
CA THR A 220 3.72 -0.75 4.38
C THR A 220 2.38 -1.24 3.85
N ALA A 221 1.27 -0.63 4.28
CA ALA A 221 -0.05 -0.97 3.80
C ALA A 221 -0.21 -0.66 2.29
N LEU A 222 0.30 0.49 1.84
CA LEU A 222 0.31 0.85 0.42
C LEU A 222 1.14 -0.13 -0.41
N SER A 223 2.30 -0.56 0.08
CA SER A 223 3.16 -1.56 -0.55
C SER A 223 2.46 -2.92 -0.71
N LYS A 224 1.74 -3.39 0.31
CA LYS A 224 0.94 -4.61 0.25
C LYS A 224 -0.18 -4.49 -0.79
N ARG A 225 -0.92 -3.38 -0.79
CA ARG A 225 -1.99 -3.14 -1.77
C ARG A 225 -1.47 -3.01 -3.20
N LEU A 226 -0.32 -2.38 -3.39
CA LEU A 226 0.36 -2.31 -4.68
C LEU A 226 0.68 -3.72 -5.21
N TYR A 227 1.21 -4.58 -4.34
CA TYR A 227 1.47 -5.99 -4.67
C TYR A 227 0.19 -6.75 -5.02
N ASP A 228 -0.86 -6.59 -4.21
CA ASP A 228 -2.18 -7.21 -4.42
C ASP A 228 -2.91 -6.68 -5.66
N VAL A 229 -2.47 -5.57 -6.23
CA VAL A 229 -2.93 -5.11 -7.54
C VAL A 229 -2.08 -5.70 -8.65
N PHE A 230 -0.76 -5.73 -8.48
CA PHE A 230 0.17 -6.13 -9.52
C PHE A 230 0.15 -7.64 -9.80
N VAL A 231 0.25 -8.46 -8.76
CA VAL A 231 0.40 -9.92 -8.90
C VAL A 231 -0.83 -10.58 -9.53
N PRO A 232 -2.08 -10.22 -9.16
CA PRO A 232 -3.25 -10.75 -9.84
C PRO A 232 -3.25 -10.47 -11.33
N ARG A 233 -2.83 -9.27 -11.76
CA ARG A 233 -2.74 -8.96 -13.18
C ARG A 233 -1.70 -9.80 -13.90
N LEU A 234 -0.52 -9.94 -13.29
CA LEU A 234 0.54 -10.78 -13.83
C LEU A 234 0.06 -12.21 -14.04
N LEU A 235 -0.67 -12.78 -13.06
CA LEU A 235 -1.14 -14.17 -13.12
C LEU A 235 -2.39 -14.36 -13.98
N GLN A 236 -3.26 -13.35 -14.11
CA GLN A 236 -4.52 -13.49 -14.85
C GLN A 236 -4.44 -13.03 -16.30
N HIS A 237 -3.63 -12.01 -16.60
CA HIS A 237 -3.70 -11.30 -17.88
C HIS A 237 -2.40 -11.30 -18.68
N TYR A 238 -1.24 -11.54 -18.06
CA TYR A 238 0.05 -11.37 -18.74
C TYR A 238 0.70 -12.69 -19.12
N SER A 239 1.31 -12.69 -20.30
CA SER A 239 2.25 -13.69 -20.79
C SER A 239 3.65 -13.10 -20.74
N VAL A 240 4.61 -13.86 -20.24
CA VAL A 240 5.98 -13.39 -19.98
C VAL A 240 6.95 -14.14 -20.89
N THR A 241 7.62 -13.40 -21.76
CA THR A 241 8.76 -13.89 -22.55
C THR A 241 10.06 -13.76 -21.77
N THR A 242 11.13 -14.45 -22.16
CA THR A 242 12.44 -14.29 -21.51
C THR A 242 12.96 -12.85 -21.57
N VAL A 243 12.71 -12.14 -22.66
CA VAL A 243 13.06 -10.71 -22.81
C VAL A 243 12.17 -9.85 -21.91
N GLY A 244 10.84 -10.06 -21.93
CA GLY A 244 9.91 -9.35 -21.07
C GLY A 244 10.12 -9.64 -19.58
N ALA A 245 10.68 -10.79 -19.22
CA ALA A 245 11.07 -11.12 -17.85
C ALA A 245 12.16 -10.19 -17.30
N VAL A 246 13.06 -9.69 -18.16
CA VAL A 246 14.07 -8.69 -17.77
C VAL A 246 13.40 -7.38 -17.38
N ILE A 247 12.42 -6.92 -18.18
CA ILE A 247 11.64 -5.72 -17.86
C ILE A 247 10.79 -5.93 -16.61
N LEU A 248 10.11 -7.08 -16.48
CA LEU A 248 9.35 -7.44 -15.29
C LEU A 248 10.23 -7.44 -14.02
N SER A 249 11.46 -7.97 -14.12
CA SER A 249 12.43 -7.95 -13.01
C SER A 249 12.78 -6.51 -12.60
N ARG A 250 13.01 -5.63 -13.57
CA ARG A 250 13.27 -4.20 -13.31
C ARG A 250 12.07 -3.49 -12.71
N ASP A 251 10.87 -3.77 -13.22
CA ASP A 251 9.62 -3.24 -12.70
C ASP A 251 9.39 -3.65 -11.25
N VAL A 252 9.58 -4.93 -10.92
CA VAL A 252 9.47 -5.44 -9.54
C VAL A 252 10.50 -4.75 -8.64
N GLU A 253 11.73 -4.55 -9.08
CA GLU A 253 12.73 -3.83 -8.28
C GLU A 253 12.38 -2.34 -8.11
N SER A 254 11.86 -1.68 -9.13
CA SER A 254 11.45 -0.28 -9.04
C SER A 254 10.26 -0.10 -8.08
N LEU A 255 9.26 -0.99 -8.14
CA LEU A 255 8.11 -0.99 -7.22
C LEU A 255 8.55 -1.30 -5.78
N ARG A 256 9.46 -2.26 -5.60
CA ARG A 256 10.08 -2.58 -4.31
C ARG A 256 10.86 -1.41 -3.74
N SER A 257 11.67 -0.73 -4.57
CA SER A 257 12.45 0.45 -4.17
C SER A 257 11.53 1.56 -3.64
N VAL A 258 10.41 1.80 -4.32
CA VAL A 258 9.41 2.77 -3.85
C VAL A 258 8.75 2.32 -2.55
N ALA A 259 8.44 1.03 -2.40
CA ALA A 259 7.91 0.49 -1.14
C ALA A 259 8.87 0.68 0.04
N MET A 260 10.19 0.68 -0.19
CA MET A 260 11.20 0.82 0.86
C MET A 260 11.50 2.28 1.26
N LEU A 261 10.87 3.29 0.64
CA LEU A 261 11.14 4.70 0.92
C LEU A 261 10.93 5.09 2.38
N SER A 262 9.98 4.47 3.08
CA SER A 262 9.72 4.74 4.50
C SER A 262 10.76 4.13 5.46
N GLY A 263 11.70 3.33 4.95
CA GLY A 263 12.65 2.56 5.76
C GLY A 263 12.03 1.35 6.48
N ALA A 264 10.82 0.95 6.10
CA ALA A 264 10.18 -0.24 6.66
C ALA A 264 10.83 -1.53 6.13
N ASN A 265 11.07 -2.50 7.02
CA ASN A 265 11.68 -3.78 6.67
C ASN A 265 10.66 -4.88 6.33
N ASN A 266 9.36 -4.61 6.42
CA ASN A 266 8.31 -5.61 6.25
C ASN A 266 7.82 -5.71 4.79
N HIS A 267 8.70 -6.16 3.90
CA HIS A 267 8.46 -6.25 2.46
C HIS A 267 8.84 -7.60 1.84
N THR A 268 8.75 -8.68 2.63
CA THR A 268 9.11 -10.04 2.22
C THR A 268 8.33 -10.55 1.01
N HIS A 269 7.11 -10.04 0.78
CA HIS A 269 6.29 -10.33 -0.40
C HIS A 269 6.98 -9.90 -1.71
N TRP A 270 7.70 -8.78 -1.72
CA TRP A 270 8.48 -8.34 -2.88
C TRP A 270 9.72 -9.23 -3.10
N ASP A 271 10.36 -9.68 -2.02
CA ASP A 271 11.51 -10.59 -2.13
C ASP A 271 11.07 -11.97 -2.68
N ASN A 272 9.91 -12.47 -2.25
CA ASN A 272 9.29 -13.69 -2.80
C ASN A 272 8.97 -13.54 -4.30
N LEU A 273 8.42 -12.40 -4.70
CA LEU A 273 8.12 -12.13 -6.11
C LEU A 273 9.40 -12.02 -6.94
N ARG A 274 10.44 -11.36 -6.42
CA ARG A 274 11.75 -11.28 -7.09
C ARG A 274 12.33 -12.67 -7.35
N GLU A 275 12.24 -13.56 -6.37
CA GLU A 275 12.62 -14.97 -6.55
C GLU A 275 11.78 -15.61 -7.66
N LEU A 276 10.45 -15.54 -7.58
CA LEU A 276 9.56 -16.12 -8.58
C LEU A 276 9.80 -15.60 -10.01
N VAL A 277 10.16 -14.33 -10.18
CA VAL A 277 10.46 -13.75 -11.50
C VAL A 277 11.66 -14.41 -12.17
N THR A 278 12.59 -14.99 -11.41
CA THR A 278 13.72 -15.75 -11.98
C THR A 278 13.25 -16.95 -12.81
N LEU A 279 12.09 -17.54 -12.50
CA LEU A 279 11.49 -18.64 -13.26
C LEU A 279 11.24 -18.27 -14.72
N TYR A 280 11.05 -16.99 -15.04
CA TYR A 280 10.81 -16.55 -16.41
C TYR A 280 12.10 -16.38 -17.23
N MET A 281 13.25 -16.27 -16.56
CA MET A 281 14.57 -16.10 -17.19
C MET A 281 15.34 -17.42 -17.29
N THR A 282 15.01 -18.41 -16.47
CA THR A 282 15.68 -19.72 -16.47
C THR A 282 15.32 -20.56 -17.71
N PRO A 283 16.28 -21.18 -18.40
CA PRO A 283 16.00 -22.15 -19.46
C PRO A 283 15.23 -23.38 -18.95
N PRO A 284 14.31 -23.98 -19.74
CA PRO A 284 13.49 -25.12 -19.29
C PRO A 284 14.28 -26.27 -18.65
N ILE A 285 15.45 -26.61 -19.20
CA ILE A 285 16.29 -27.72 -18.72
C ILE A 285 16.80 -27.54 -17.28
N ALA A 286 16.88 -26.31 -16.80
CA ALA A 286 17.36 -25.99 -15.45
C ALA A 286 16.21 -25.78 -14.43
N LEU A 287 14.95 -25.75 -14.87
CA LEU A 287 13.81 -25.51 -13.97
C LEU A 287 13.62 -26.65 -12.97
N LYS A 288 13.83 -27.91 -13.39
CA LYS A 288 13.70 -29.07 -12.50
C LYS A 288 14.66 -28.97 -11.31
N SER A 289 15.96 -28.80 -11.58
CA SER A 289 16.98 -28.71 -10.52
C SER A 289 16.78 -27.52 -9.59
N MET A 290 16.26 -26.39 -10.09
CA MET A 290 15.92 -25.25 -9.23
C MET A 290 14.71 -25.52 -8.33
N LEU A 291 13.74 -26.33 -8.76
CA LEU A 291 12.56 -26.68 -7.98
C LEU A 291 12.84 -27.75 -6.92
N VAL A 292 13.63 -28.78 -7.23
CA VAL A 292 13.85 -29.95 -6.35
C VAL A 292 15.20 -29.93 -5.64
N GLY A 293 16.13 -29.07 -6.06
CA GLY A 293 17.50 -29.01 -5.54
C GLY A 293 18.45 -30.00 -6.21
N PRO A 294 19.73 -30.00 -5.83
CA PRO A 294 20.79 -30.80 -6.46
C PRO A 294 20.59 -32.31 -6.29
N ASP A 295 19.87 -32.72 -5.25
CA ASP A 295 19.64 -34.13 -4.92
C ASP A 295 18.54 -34.78 -5.77
N GLY A 296 17.83 -34.01 -6.61
CA GLY A 296 16.79 -34.52 -7.50
C GLY A 296 15.49 -34.97 -6.81
N ASP A 297 15.49 -35.11 -5.48
CA ASP A 297 14.32 -35.52 -4.71
C ASP A 297 13.28 -34.37 -4.62
N PRO A 298 12.07 -34.56 -5.19
CA PRO A 298 10.99 -33.57 -5.11
C PRO A 298 10.66 -33.16 -3.67
N ASN A 299 10.87 -34.06 -2.70
CA ASN A 299 10.54 -33.86 -1.29
C ASN A 299 11.69 -33.27 -0.47
N SER A 300 12.87 -33.04 -1.07
CA SER A 300 14.10 -32.68 -0.33
C SER A 300 14.04 -31.34 0.40
N ALA A 301 13.07 -30.48 0.08
CA ALA A 301 12.95 -29.10 0.54
C ALA A 301 14.24 -28.25 0.34
N LYS A 302 15.13 -28.65 -0.58
CA LYS A 302 16.40 -27.97 -0.86
C LYS A 302 16.38 -27.12 -2.14
N GLY A 303 15.25 -27.06 -2.86
CA GLY A 303 15.10 -26.21 -4.04
C GLY A 303 15.17 -24.71 -3.72
N LEU A 304 15.57 -23.90 -4.71
CA LEU A 304 15.73 -22.44 -4.59
C LEU A 304 14.41 -21.76 -4.17
N PHE A 305 13.29 -22.32 -4.60
CA PHE A 305 11.95 -21.77 -4.34
C PHE A 305 11.27 -22.32 -3.09
N ARG A 306 12.04 -22.93 -2.17
CA ARG A 306 11.49 -23.51 -0.92
C ARG A 306 10.62 -22.51 -0.16
N ARG A 307 11.05 -21.25 -0.06
CA ARG A 307 10.36 -20.21 0.72
C ARG A 307 8.98 -19.88 0.16
N VAL A 308 8.84 -19.84 -1.17
CA VAL A 308 7.58 -19.50 -1.85
C VAL A 308 6.69 -20.74 -2.07
N GLY A 309 7.31 -21.91 -2.12
CA GLY A 309 6.63 -23.20 -2.25
C GLY A 309 6.34 -23.59 -3.70
N ARG A 310 6.22 -24.91 -3.92
CA ARG A 310 6.09 -25.53 -5.25
C ARG A 310 4.85 -25.05 -6.01
N TYR A 311 3.70 -24.93 -5.32
CA TYR A 311 2.45 -24.48 -5.93
C TYR A 311 2.60 -23.10 -6.57
N SER A 312 3.12 -22.13 -5.81
CA SER A 312 3.36 -20.78 -6.27
C SER A 312 4.31 -20.73 -7.46
N SER A 313 5.40 -21.50 -7.42
CA SER A 313 6.36 -21.59 -8.51
C SER A 313 5.73 -22.12 -9.81
N LEU A 314 4.93 -23.18 -9.72
CA LEU A 314 4.25 -23.75 -10.90
C LEU A 314 3.20 -22.80 -11.48
N VAL A 315 2.44 -22.10 -10.62
CA VAL A 315 1.48 -21.08 -11.08
C VAL A 315 2.18 -19.94 -11.82
N PHE A 316 3.27 -19.40 -11.27
CA PHE A 316 4.07 -18.38 -11.96
C PHE A 316 4.65 -18.91 -13.26
N MET A 317 5.25 -20.10 -13.25
CA MET A 317 5.79 -20.74 -14.45
C MET A 317 4.75 -20.87 -15.58
N SER A 318 3.48 -21.07 -15.25
CA SER A 318 2.39 -21.16 -16.23
C SER A 318 2.21 -19.90 -17.08
N ARG A 319 2.75 -18.74 -16.66
CA ARG A 319 2.70 -17.47 -17.40
C ARG A 319 3.82 -17.33 -18.43
N ARG A 320 4.77 -18.25 -18.49
CA ARG A 320 5.81 -18.22 -19.53
C ARG A 320 5.19 -18.38 -20.91
N ALA A 321 5.67 -17.61 -21.88
CA ALA A 321 5.21 -17.67 -23.26
C ALA A 321 5.45 -19.05 -23.92
N ASP A 322 6.45 -19.80 -23.45
CA ASP A 322 6.80 -21.15 -23.91
C ASP A 322 6.18 -22.27 -23.05
N TYR A 323 5.27 -21.96 -22.12
CA TYR A 323 4.58 -22.94 -21.28
C TYR A 323 3.51 -23.72 -22.05
N ARG A 324 2.79 -23.04 -22.95
CA ARG A 324 1.81 -23.63 -23.86
C ARG A 324 2.13 -23.26 -25.30
N VAL A 325 2.04 -24.23 -26.20
CA VAL A 325 2.25 -24.06 -27.64
C VAL A 325 0.93 -24.17 -28.39
N LYS A 326 0.77 -23.40 -29.47
CA LYS A 326 -0.41 -23.51 -30.34
C LYS A 326 -0.32 -24.80 -31.14
N THR A 327 -1.37 -25.60 -31.10
CA THR A 327 -1.54 -26.72 -32.02
C THR A 327 -2.85 -26.56 -32.80
N ALA A 328 -3.04 -27.35 -33.86
CA ALA A 328 -4.28 -27.36 -34.63
C ALA A 328 -5.51 -27.70 -33.77
N GLN A 329 -5.31 -28.39 -32.64
CA GLN A 329 -6.36 -28.80 -31.70
C GLN A 329 -6.49 -27.85 -30.49
N GLY A 330 -5.85 -26.67 -30.55
CA GLY A 330 -5.84 -25.68 -29.48
C GLY A 330 -4.51 -25.58 -28.72
N PRO A 331 -4.44 -24.75 -27.68
CA PRO A 331 -3.25 -24.59 -26.85
C PRO A 331 -2.97 -25.87 -26.04
N ARG A 332 -1.76 -26.41 -26.17
CA ARG A 332 -1.29 -27.59 -25.42
C ARG A 332 -0.05 -27.24 -24.61
N LYS A 333 0.15 -27.90 -23.47
CA LYS A 333 1.39 -27.78 -22.69
C LYS A 333 2.59 -28.18 -23.55
N SER A 334 3.68 -27.45 -23.40
CA SER A 334 4.93 -27.78 -24.07
C SER A 334 5.48 -29.14 -23.59
N PRO A 335 6.24 -29.87 -24.41
CA PRO A 335 6.78 -31.18 -24.03
C PRO A 335 7.55 -31.16 -22.70
N TRP A 336 8.39 -30.14 -22.50
CA TRP A 336 9.17 -29.97 -21.26
C TRP A 336 8.28 -29.75 -20.03
N VAL A 337 7.10 -29.14 -20.20
CA VAL A 337 6.15 -28.92 -19.09
C VAL A 337 5.51 -30.24 -18.68
N VAL A 338 5.12 -31.05 -19.66
CA VAL A 338 4.53 -32.37 -19.40
C VAL A 338 5.55 -33.24 -18.65
N GLU A 339 6.77 -33.33 -19.17
CA GLU A 339 7.87 -34.06 -18.54
C GLU A 339 8.15 -33.56 -17.11
N LEU A 340 8.22 -32.24 -16.90
CA LEU A 340 8.44 -31.66 -15.58
C LEU A 340 7.31 -32.01 -14.59
N LEU A 341 6.05 -31.96 -15.01
CA LEU A 341 4.91 -32.26 -14.14
C LEU A 341 4.84 -33.74 -13.79
N ASP A 342 5.12 -34.61 -14.76
CA ASP A 342 5.20 -36.07 -14.57
C ASP A 342 6.32 -36.43 -13.61
N ASP A 343 7.51 -35.85 -13.78
CA ASP A 343 8.66 -36.01 -12.89
C ASP A 343 8.38 -35.55 -11.46
N LEU A 344 7.59 -34.49 -11.31
CA LEU A 344 7.21 -33.96 -10.00
C LEU A 344 6.02 -34.71 -9.38
N GLY A 345 5.34 -35.57 -10.14
CA GLY A 345 4.15 -36.30 -9.72
C GLY A 345 2.97 -35.39 -9.37
N VAL A 346 2.81 -34.25 -10.05
CA VAL A 346 1.77 -33.25 -9.72
C VAL A 346 0.93 -32.88 -10.94
N GLN A 347 -0.34 -32.57 -10.69
CA GLN A 347 -1.18 -31.90 -11.69
C GLN A 347 -0.80 -30.43 -11.81
N ASP A 348 -0.99 -29.85 -13.00
CA ASP A 348 -0.73 -28.43 -13.24
C ASP A 348 -1.73 -27.58 -12.43
N PRO A 349 -1.27 -26.76 -11.46
CA PRO A 349 -2.16 -25.91 -10.68
C PRO A 349 -2.83 -24.81 -11.51
N ALA A 350 -2.35 -24.55 -12.73
CA ALA A 350 -2.93 -23.58 -13.66
C ALA A 350 -4.01 -24.17 -14.59
N ASP A 351 -4.27 -25.48 -14.56
CA ASP A 351 -5.40 -26.09 -15.28
C ASP A 351 -6.76 -25.79 -14.61
N GLY A 352 -6.74 -25.47 -13.31
CA GLY A 352 -7.93 -25.07 -12.54
C GLY A 352 -8.01 -23.56 -12.28
N ALA A 353 -9.02 -23.15 -11.51
CA ALA A 353 -9.09 -21.78 -11.03
C ALA A 353 -7.92 -21.49 -10.06
N ILE A 354 -7.02 -20.59 -10.46
CA ILE A 354 -5.89 -20.16 -9.63
C ILE A 354 -6.44 -19.51 -8.36
N LYS A 355 -6.05 -20.04 -7.20
CA LYS A 355 -6.49 -19.52 -5.90
C LYS A 355 -5.71 -18.26 -5.57
N MET A 356 -6.20 -17.11 -6.04
CA MET A 356 -5.51 -15.82 -5.91
C MET A 356 -5.16 -15.42 -4.46
N GLY A 357 -5.93 -15.89 -3.47
CA GLY A 357 -5.64 -15.66 -2.06
C GLY A 357 -4.28 -16.19 -1.57
N PHE A 358 -3.68 -17.17 -2.25
CA PHE A 358 -2.32 -17.66 -1.93
C PHE A 358 -1.22 -16.65 -2.30
N PHE A 359 -1.55 -15.68 -3.14
CA PHE A 359 -0.62 -14.68 -3.67
C PHE A 359 -0.90 -13.28 -3.11
N ALA A 360 -1.68 -13.17 -2.03
CA ALA A 360 -1.86 -11.90 -1.35
C ALA A 360 -0.63 -11.57 -0.50
N ALA A 361 -0.27 -10.28 -0.42
CA ALA A 361 0.80 -9.80 0.45
C ALA A 361 0.48 -10.03 1.94
N GLU A 362 -0.82 -10.03 2.29
CA GLU A 362 -1.30 -10.52 3.58
C GLU A 362 -1.83 -11.95 3.44
N GLN A 363 -0.99 -12.92 3.81
CA GLN A 363 -1.47 -14.26 4.07
C GLN A 363 -2.28 -14.21 5.36
N LYS A 364 -3.62 -14.36 5.26
CA LYS A 364 -4.43 -14.66 6.43
C LYS A 364 -3.94 -16.00 6.99
N THR A 365 -3.19 -15.94 8.09
CA THR A 365 -2.87 -17.12 8.92
C THR A 365 -4.12 -17.68 9.56
#